data_AF-A0A3D4H0Y1-F1
#
_entry.id   AF-A0A3D4H0Y1-F1
#
_cell.length_a   1.000
_cell.length_b   1.000
_cell.length_c   1.000
_cell.angle_alpha   90.00
_cell.angle_beta   90.00
_cell.angle_gamma   90.00
#
_symmetry.space_group_name_H-M   'P 1'
#
loop_
_entity.id
_entity.type
_entity.pdbx_description
1 polymer ?
#
loop_
_entity_poly.entity_id
_entity_poly.type
_entity_poly.pdbx_seq_one_letter_code
_entity_poly.pdbx_strand_id
1 'polypeptide(L)'
;LYHLTDVFPGGLGWPLMMLIAAGIFYSVFQRSPQAIVLTGTVMIYFLIVGRFWDKPIRYFVPLGPLFSSLAAWAVIEALKLQRKIQRYFSVGFATVLVLASLIYGVAFARIYVAVDPRVEVARWIEVNVATDSPLMLERGHNNLSTLISPERNLQIMDLEQEMYNTPNRRLAERGDYVACIEGAYLSNSRYLVISDDRMAMAATQPAAKRYYGDLFKGKLGYTPIQRFTARPNLFGWRFDDSATDLNGRRYDHPATFVFRRTGEASLYEEYPDLKAYRLKSYEDCLNVFNWAVRVRDLTLFKYVLPRELKASLDESSQMKLLEQFIRNPDMSKSVNQPGAFIEEDGRWKVNLRIDG
;
A
#
# COMPACT_ATOMS: atom_id res chain seq x y z
N LEU A 1 16.37 15.46 -7.40
CA LEU A 1 17.17 14.22 -7.31
C LEU A 1 16.28 12.99 -7.41
N TYR A 2 15.32 12.81 -6.49
CA TYR A 2 14.35 11.70 -6.48
C TYR A 2 13.73 11.34 -7.85
N HIS A 3 13.29 12.33 -8.63
CA HIS A 3 12.76 12.05 -9.98
C HIS A 3 13.77 11.37 -10.92
N LEU A 4 15.05 11.74 -10.82
CA LEU A 4 16.11 11.21 -11.69
C LEU A 4 16.61 9.84 -11.22
N THR A 5 16.46 9.52 -9.93
CA THR A 5 17.01 8.30 -9.32
C THR A 5 15.97 7.21 -9.12
N ASP A 6 14.72 7.57 -8.82
CA ASP A 6 13.68 6.63 -8.38
C ASP A 6 12.47 6.59 -9.33
N VAL A 7 12.12 7.72 -9.95
CA VAL A 7 10.91 7.85 -10.78
C VAL A 7 11.19 7.56 -12.26
N PHE A 8 12.11 8.30 -12.88
CA PHE A 8 12.42 8.18 -14.30
C PHE A 8 13.09 6.86 -14.67
N PRO A 9 14.03 6.30 -13.88
CA PRO A 9 14.57 4.99 -14.19
C PRO A 9 13.50 3.91 -14.28
N GLY A 10 12.49 3.98 -13.42
CA GLY A 10 11.41 3.00 -13.42
C GLY A 10 10.43 3.14 -14.58
N GLY A 11 10.03 4.36 -14.94
CA GLY A 11 9.03 4.51 -16.01
C GLY A 11 9.54 4.92 -17.39
N LEU A 12 10.67 5.62 -17.50
CA LEU A 12 11.32 5.88 -18.80
C LEU A 12 12.35 4.79 -19.16
N GLY A 13 12.95 4.16 -18.15
CA GLY A 13 14.14 3.33 -18.33
C GLY A 13 15.42 4.15 -18.41
N TRP A 14 16.51 3.62 -17.86
CA TRP A 14 17.83 4.23 -17.97
C TRP A 14 18.26 4.57 -19.42
N PRO A 15 18.02 3.72 -20.43
CA PRO A 15 18.48 4.01 -21.79
C PRO A 15 17.86 5.27 -22.39
N LEU A 16 16.54 5.45 -22.24
CA LEU A 16 15.85 6.63 -22.73
C LEU A 16 16.29 7.88 -21.95
N MET A 17 16.47 7.77 -20.64
CA MET A 17 16.95 8.88 -19.82
C MET A 17 18.34 9.37 -20.26
N MET A 18 19.24 8.45 -20.63
CA MET A 18 20.57 8.81 -21.17
C MET A 18 20.46 9.55 -22.51
N LEU A 19 19.57 9.12 -23.40
CA LEU A 19 19.34 9.81 -24.68
C LEU A 19 18.75 11.21 -24.46
N ILE A 20 17.79 11.37 -23.54
CA ILE A 20 17.22 12.68 -23.19
C ILE A 20 18.31 13.60 -22.63
N ALA A 21 19.13 13.10 -21.71
CA ALA A 21 20.23 13.88 -21.12
C ALA A 21 21.26 14.31 -22.17
N ALA A 22 21.62 13.43 -23.10
CA ALA A 22 22.48 13.76 -24.24
C ALA A 22 21.82 14.81 -25.16
N GLY A 23 20.51 14.70 -25.38
CA GLY A 23 19.73 15.68 -26.16
C GLY A 23 19.75 17.07 -25.54
N ILE A 24 19.54 17.15 -24.21
CA ILE A 24 19.65 18.39 -23.43
C ILE A 24 21.08 18.95 -23.51
N PHE A 25 22.09 18.09 -23.40
CA PHE A 25 23.47 18.52 -23.54
C PHE A 25 23.69 19.19 -24.91
N TYR A 26 23.37 18.50 -26.01
CA TYR A 26 23.56 19.04 -27.37
C TYR A 26 22.73 20.31 -27.64
N SER A 27 21.49 20.37 -27.15
CA SER A 27 20.62 21.52 -27.36
C SER A 27 21.19 22.79 -26.70
N VAL A 28 21.81 22.66 -25.52
CA VAL A 28 22.46 23.77 -24.81
C VAL A 28 23.69 24.31 -25.55
N PHE A 29 24.44 23.47 -26.27
CA PHE A 29 25.61 23.91 -27.05
C PHE A 29 25.23 24.52 -28.41
N GLN A 30 24.16 24.05 -29.07
CA GLN A 30 23.74 24.61 -30.36
C GLN A 30 23.08 26.00 -30.24
N ARG A 31 22.43 26.30 -29.10
CA ARG A 31 21.81 27.61 -28.80
C ARG A 31 20.86 28.15 -29.87
N SER A 32 20.24 27.29 -30.68
CA SER A 32 19.22 27.72 -31.64
C SER A 32 17.92 28.10 -30.90
N PRO A 33 17.08 29.00 -31.46
CA PRO A 33 15.80 29.36 -30.83
C PRO A 33 14.92 28.14 -30.53
N GLN A 34 14.91 27.16 -31.43
CA GLN A 34 14.15 25.91 -31.27
C GLN A 34 14.70 25.06 -30.12
N ALA A 35 16.02 24.95 -30.00
CA ALA A 35 16.68 24.24 -28.90
C ALA A 35 16.38 24.89 -27.54
N ILE A 36 16.40 26.23 -27.51
CA ILE A 36 16.10 27.02 -26.32
C ILE A 36 14.65 26.82 -25.89
N VAL A 37 13.69 26.88 -26.82
CA VAL A 37 12.27 26.65 -26.51
C VAL A 37 12.05 25.23 -26.01
N LEU A 38 12.52 24.21 -26.74
CA LEU A 38 12.32 22.80 -26.36
C LEU A 38 12.92 22.49 -24.99
N THR A 39 14.18 22.84 -24.77
CA THR A 39 14.89 22.55 -23.53
C THR A 39 14.39 23.43 -22.40
N GLY A 40 14.12 24.71 -22.67
CA GLY A 40 13.56 25.66 -21.71
C GLY A 40 12.20 25.19 -21.19
N THR A 41 11.29 24.75 -22.06
CA THR A 41 9.99 24.21 -21.65
C THR A 41 10.17 22.98 -20.76
N VAL A 42 11.00 22.01 -21.14
CA VAL A 42 11.27 20.81 -20.34
C VAL A 42 11.86 21.18 -18.97
N MET A 43 12.85 22.08 -18.93
CA MET A 43 13.51 22.49 -17.70
C MET A 43 12.60 23.29 -16.78
N ILE A 44 11.85 24.27 -17.30
CA ILE A 44 10.89 25.06 -16.51
C ILE A 44 9.81 24.15 -15.93
N TYR A 45 9.23 23.26 -16.75
CA TYR A 45 8.21 22.31 -16.30
C TYR A 45 8.77 21.39 -15.21
N PHE A 46 9.94 20.80 -15.44
CA PHE A 46 10.60 19.94 -14.46
C PHE A 46 10.89 20.66 -13.14
N LEU A 47 11.32 21.92 -13.18
CA LEU A 47 11.58 22.72 -11.98
C LEU A 47 10.31 23.08 -11.20
N ILE A 48 9.19 23.27 -11.87
CA ILE A 48 7.90 23.52 -11.21
C ILE A 48 7.36 22.24 -10.60
N VAL A 49 7.18 21.18 -11.40
CA VAL A 49 6.57 19.92 -10.96
C VAL A 49 7.47 19.19 -9.97
N GLY A 50 8.79 19.26 -10.14
CA GLY A 50 9.75 18.63 -9.23
C GLY A 50 9.74 19.19 -7.80
N ARG A 51 9.10 20.35 -7.57
CA ARG A 51 8.89 20.94 -6.24
C ARG A 51 7.67 20.39 -5.50
N PHE A 52 6.79 19.65 -6.17
CA PHE A 52 5.62 19.09 -5.52
C PHE A 52 6.02 18.08 -4.44
N TRP A 53 5.19 18.02 -3.39
CA TRP A 53 5.36 17.06 -2.30
C TRP A 53 5.30 15.63 -2.86
N ASP A 54 4.21 15.33 -3.56
CA ASP A 54 4.03 14.08 -4.29
C ASP A 54 4.76 14.10 -5.63
N LYS A 55 5.44 13.00 -5.93
CA LYS A 55 6.35 12.89 -7.08
C LYS A 55 6.00 11.74 -8.04
N PRO A 56 4.72 11.50 -8.38
CA PRO A 56 4.35 10.41 -9.26
C PRO A 56 4.82 10.66 -10.70
N ILE A 57 5.14 9.59 -11.42
CA ILE A 57 5.61 9.72 -12.80
C ILE A 57 4.56 10.31 -13.75
N ARG A 58 3.26 10.15 -13.44
CA ARG A 58 2.15 10.65 -14.27
C ARG A 58 2.21 12.16 -14.55
N TYR A 59 2.85 12.94 -13.67
CA TYR A 59 3.05 14.38 -13.92
C TYR A 59 4.03 14.67 -15.06
N PHE A 60 4.84 13.69 -15.49
CA PHE A 60 5.80 13.85 -16.58
C PHE A 60 5.29 13.28 -17.91
N VAL A 61 4.11 12.66 -17.94
CA VAL A 61 3.47 12.16 -19.17
C VAL A 61 3.31 13.28 -20.23
N PRO A 62 2.90 14.52 -19.89
CA PRO A 62 2.83 15.61 -20.87
C PRO A 62 4.17 15.96 -21.52
N LEU A 63 5.30 15.67 -20.86
CA LEU A 63 6.64 15.89 -21.42
C LEU A 63 7.10 14.76 -22.35
N GLY A 64 6.35 13.66 -22.47
CA GLY A 64 6.70 12.51 -23.31
C GLY A 64 7.13 12.88 -24.75
N PRO A 65 6.34 13.67 -25.51
CA PRO A 65 6.73 14.09 -26.86
C PRO A 65 8.02 14.94 -26.90
N LEU A 66 8.22 15.80 -25.90
CA LEU A 66 9.41 16.65 -25.81
C LEU A 66 10.65 15.83 -25.45
N PHE A 67 10.51 14.87 -24.53
CA PHE A 67 11.55 13.90 -24.20
C PHE A 67 11.95 13.06 -25.42
N SER A 68 10.98 12.55 -26.18
CA SER A 68 11.24 11.82 -27.42
C SER A 68 11.97 12.69 -28.45
N SER A 69 11.62 13.98 -28.54
CA SER A 69 12.28 14.94 -29.44
C SER A 69 13.74 15.20 -29.05
N LEU A 70 14.01 15.36 -27.75
CA LEU A 70 15.38 15.50 -27.23
C LEU A 70 16.20 14.22 -27.43
N ALA A 71 15.61 13.05 -27.18
CA ALA A 71 16.27 11.77 -27.42
C ALA A 71 16.62 11.60 -28.91
N ALA A 72 15.68 11.91 -29.81
CA ALA A 72 15.92 11.88 -31.26
C ALA A 72 17.02 12.85 -31.69
N TRP A 73 17.07 14.05 -31.10
CA TRP A 73 18.13 15.02 -31.34
C TRP A 73 19.51 14.43 -31.03
N ALA A 74 19.68 13.75 -29.88
CA ALA A 74 20.95 13.12 -29.52
C ALA A 74 21.43 12.11 -30.58
N VAL A 75 20.51 11.32 -31.13
CA VAL A 75 20.80 10.37 -32.21
C VAL A 75 21.23 11.09 -33.50
N ILE A 76 20.54 12.18 -33.86
CA ILE A 76 20.87 12.99 -35.03
C ILE A 76 22.27 13.61 -34.91
N GLU A 77 22.64 14.12 -33.73
CA GLU A 77 23.97 14.69 -33.50
C GLU A 77 25.07 13.62 -33.54
N ALA A 78 24.81 12.41 -33.04
CA ALA A 78 25.72 11.28 -33.19
C ALA A 78 25.99 10.94 -34.66
N LEU A 79 24.99 11.08 -35.54
CA LEU A 79 25.13 10.86 -36.99
C LEU A 79 25.97 11.93 -37.70
N LYS A 80 26.05 13.15 -37.16
CA LYS A 80 26.80 14.28 -37.74
C LYS A 80 28.29 14.29 -37.39
N LEU A 81 28.76 13.38 -36.54
CA LEU A 81 30.17 13.30 -36.14
C LEU A 81 31.08 13.04 -37.35
N GLN A 82 32.12 13.86 -37.50
CA GLN A 82 33.02 13.85 -38.65
C GLN A 82 34.03 12.68 -38.60
N ARG A 83 34.51 12.33 -37.41
CA ARG A 83 35.47 11.22 -37.23
C ARG A 83 34.72 9.89 -37.33
N LYS A 84 35.03 9.10 -38.37
CA LYS A 84 34.36 7.80 -38.65
C LYS A 84 34.26 6.89 -37.42
N ILE A 85 35.34 6.71 -36.67
CA ILE A 85 35.34 5.82 -35.50
C ILE A 85 34.41 6.30 -34.39
N GLN A 86 34.37 7.61 -34.12
CA GLN A 86 33.47 8.20 -33.14
C GLN A 86 32.02 8.10 -33.61
N ARG A 87 31.76 8.36 -34.90
CA ARG A 87 30.44 8.21 -35.49
C ARG A 87 29.92 6.78 -35.37
N TYR A 88 30.69 5.77 -35.78
CA TYR A 88 30.26 4.36 -35.69
C TYR A 88 29.99 3.95 -34.24
N PHE A 89 30.86 4.34 -33.31
CA PHE A 89 30.67 4.05 -31.90
C PHE A 89 29.41 4.74 -31.34
N SER A 90 29.26 6.05 -31.56
CA SER A 90 28.12 6.82 -31.06
C SER A 90 26.80 6.37 -31.66
N VAL A 91 26.77 6.05 -32.96
CA VAL A 91 25.58 5.50 -33.62
C VAL A 91 25.26 4.12 -33.08
N GLY A 92 26.24 3.21 -33.00
CA GLY A 92 26.04 1.88 -32.43
C GLY A 92 25.51 1.93 -31.00
N PHE A 93 26.09 2.79 -30.17
CA PHE A 93 25.64 3.01 -28.79
C PHE A 93 24.22 3.58 -28.74
N ALA A 94 23.93 4.63 -29.52
CA ALA A 94 22.58 5.20 -29.62
C ALA A 94 21.55 4.17 -30.10
N THR A 95 21.89 3.35 -31.09
CA THR A 95 21.05 2.24 -31.56
C THR A 95 20.76 1.25 -30.44
N VAL A 96 21.77 0.84 -29.66
CA VAL A 96 21.57 -0.03 -28.49
C VAL A 96 20.61 0.62 -27.48
N LEU A 97 20.77 1.91 -27.18
CA LEU A 97 19.88 2.61 -26.24
C LEU A 97 18.44 2.71 -26.75
N VAL A 98 18.25 2.99 -28.05
CA VAL A 98 16.92 3.04 -28.68
C VAL A 98 16.27 1.66 -28.66
N LEU A 99 17.01 0.61 -29.04
CA LEU A 99 16.50 -0.76 -29.02
C LEU A 99 16.17 -1.21 -27.60
N ALA A 100 17.02 -0.91 -26.61
CA ALA A 100 16.76 -1.23 -25.21
C ALA A 100 15.50 -0.49 -24.69
N SER A 101 15.33 0.79 -25.06
CA SER A 101 14.13 1.56 -24.72
C SER A 101 12.87 0.97 -25.34
N LEU A 102 12.94 0.57 -26.62
CA LEU A 102 11.83 -0.05 -27.33
C LEU A 102 11.47 -1.41 -26.72
N ILE A 103 12.48 -2.27 -26.46
CA ILE A 103 12.30 -3.58 -25.83
C ILE A 103 11.62 -3.42 -24.47
N TYR A 104 12.11 -2.49 -23.64
CA TYR A 104 11.51 -2.22 -22.34
C TYR A 104 10.08 -1.68 -22.45
N GLY A 105 9.85 -0.69 -23.31
CA GLY A 105 8.52 -0.10 -23.52
C GLY A 105 7.49 -1.11 -24.01
N VAL A 106 7.86 -1.98 -24.96
CA VAL A 106 7.00 -3.08 -25.42
C VAL A 106 6.77 -4.11 -24.31
N ALA A 107 7.82 -4.49 -23.57
CA ALA A 107 7.69 -5.41 -22.44
C ALA A 107 6.73 -4.88 -21.36
N PHE A 108 6.80 -3.58 -21.06
CA PHE A 108 5.93 -2.90 -20.12
C PHE A 108 4.49 -2.82 -20.62
N ALA A 109 4.29 -2.43 -21.89
CA ALA A 109 2.96 -2.36 -22.49
C ALA A 109 2.21 -3.71 -22.47
N ARG A 110 2.94 -4.83 -22.47
CA ARG A 110 2.33 -6.17 -22.34
C ARG A 110 1.67 -6.43 -20.99
N ILE A 111 1.96 -5.66 -19.94
CA ILE A 111 1.22 -5.72 -18.68
C ILE A 111 -0.27 -5.42 -18.93
N TYR A 112 -0.58 -4.43 -19.77
CA TYR A 112 -1.97 -4.01 -20.05
C TYR A 112 -2.75 -4.98 -20.95
N VAL A 113 -2.08 -5.97 -21.54
CA VAL A 113 -2.71 -7.04 -22.32
C VAL A 113 -2.76 -8.35 -21.51
N ALA A 114 -1.93 -8.47 -20.47
CA ALA A 114 -1.98 -9.59 -19.55
C ALA A 114 -3.24 -9.53 -18.67
N VAL A 115 -3.64 -10.67 -18.12
CA VAL A 115 -4.72 -10.71 -17.13
C VAL A 115 -4.21 -10.03 -15.85
N ASP A 116 -4.98 -9.10 -15.32
CA ASP A 116 -4.66 -8.41 -14.08
C ASP A 116 -4.58 -9.41 -12.90
N PRO A 117 -3.54 -9.35 -12.04
CA PRO A 117 -3.41 -10.21 -10.86
C PRO A 117 -4.64 -10.25 -9.94
N ARG A 118 -5.43 -9.17 -9.94
CA ARG A 118 -6.69 -9.05 -9.21
C ARG A 118 -7.80 -9.92 -9.80
N VAL A 119 -7.85 -10.01 -11.13
CA VAL A 119 -8.78 -10.90 -11.84
C VAL A 119 -8.32 -12.35 -11.70
N GLU A 120 -7.00 -12.60 -11.75
CA GLU A 120 -6.45 -13.94 -11.54
C GLU A 120 -6.78 -14.49 -10.14
N VAL A 121 -6.58 -13.67 -9.10
CA VAL A 121 -6.92 -14.10 -7.73
C VAL A 121 -8.41 -14.34 -7.55
N ALA A 122 -9.27 -13.50 -8.15
CA ALA A 122 -10.72 -13.70 -8.11
C ALA A 122 -11.11 -15.04 -8.76
N ARG A 123 -10.59 -15.34 -9.97
CA ARG A 123 -10.82 -16.64 -10.64
C ARG A 123 -10.29 -17.81 -9.82
N TRP A 124 -9.13 -17.65 -9.20
CA TRP A 124 -8.56 -18.68 -8.34
C TRP A 124 -9.43 -18.94 -7.12
N ILE A 125 -9.96 -17.90 -6.47
CA ILE A 125 -10.89 -18.02 -5.33
C ILE A 125 -12.15 -18.77 -5.76
N GLU A 126 -12.69 -18.44 -6.94
CA GLU A 126 -13.88 -19.12 -7.46
C GLU A 126 -13.73 -20.64 -7.60
N VAL A 127 -12.52 -21.09 -7.95
CA VAL A 127 -12.23 -22.52 -8.15
C VAL A 127 -11.76 -23.23 -6.87
N ASN A 128 -11.04 -22.54 -5.99
CA ASN A 128 -10.27 -23.19 -4.91
C ASN A 128 -10.83 -22.93 -3.50
N VAL A 129 -11.74 -21.97 -3.34
CA VAL A 129 -12.30 -21.59 -2.03
C VAL A 129 -13.81 -21.86 -2.04
N ALA A 130 -14.26 -22.73 -1.13
CA ALA A 130 -15.68 -23.01 -0.96
C ALA A 130 -16.47 -21.73 -0.62
N THR A 131 -17.69 -21.61 -1.13
CA THR A 131 -18.51 -20.38 -1.05
C THR A 131 -18.80 -19.95 0.39
N ASP A 132 -18.97 -20.90 1.30
CA ASP A 132 -19.25 -20.71 2.72
C ASP A 132 -17.99 -20.43 3.57
N SER A 133 -16.80 -20.67 3.01
CA SER A 133 -15.55 -20.45 3.73
C SER A 133 -15.34 -18.97 4.02
N PRO A 134 -15.10 -18.58 5.29
CA PRO A 134 -14.85 -17.20 5.66
C PRO A 134 -13.65 -16.61 4.91
N LEU A 135 -13.90 -15.61 4.08
CA LEU A 135 -12.93 -14.93 3.24
C LEU A 135 -12.78 -13.48 3.71
N MET A 136 -11.55 -13.09 4.01
CA MET A 136 -11.19 -11.71 4.30
C MET A 136 -10.50 -11.07 3.11
N LEU A 137 -10.93 -9.87 2.72
CA LEU A 137 -10.23 -9.00 1.78
C LEU A 137 -9.71 -7.75 2.50
N GLU A 138 -8.45 -7.42 2.27
CA GLU A 138 -7.94 -6.11 2.63
C GLU A 138 -8.38 -5.06 1.59
N ARG A 139 -8.97 -3.97 2.07
CA ARG A 139 -9.44 -2.89 1.21
C ARG A 139 -8.29 -1.97 0.82
N GLY A 140 -7.87 -2.11 -0.43
CA GLY A 140 -6.91 -1.23 -1.09
C GLY A 140 -7.56 -0.05 -1.81
N HIS A 141 -6.72 0.80 -2.41
CA HIS A 141 -7.16 1.63 -3.54
C HIS A 141 -7.64 0.73 -4.68
N ASN A 142 -6.98 -0.42 -4.82
CA ASN A 142 -7.29 -1.48 -5.77
C ASN A 142 -8.23 -2.54 -5.17
N ASN A 143 -9.39 -2.12 -4.71
CA ASN A 143 -10.33 -3.00 -4.01
C ASN A 143 -10.75 -4.20 -4.88
N LEU A 144 -10.59 -5.41 -4.32
CA LEU A 144 -10.95 -6.69 -4.94
C LEU A 144 -12.42 -7.05 -4.76
N SER A 145 -13.16 -6.41 -3.85
CA SER A 145 -14.48 -6.85 -3.45
C SER A 145 -15.50 -6.88 -4.59
N THR A 146 -15.33 -6.05 -5.62
CA THR A 146 -16.21 -6.04 -6.81
C THR A 146 -15.95 -7.18 -7.78
N LEU A 147 -14.82 -7.89 -7.64
CA LEU A 147 -14.47 -9.04 -8.45
C LEU A 147 -14.85 -10.38 -7.81
N ILE A 148 -15.26 -10.35 -6.54
CA ILE A 148 -15.63 -11.53 -5.76
C ILE A 148 -17.15 -11.64 -5.71
N SER A 149 -17.68 -12.85 -5.85
CA SER A 149 -19.13 -13.09 -5.80
C SER A 149 -19.75 -12.58 -4.48
N PRO A 150 -20.89 -11.86 -4.52
CA PRO A 150 -21.57 -11.36 -3.32
C PRO A 150 -22.19 -12.48 -2.47
N GLU A 151 -22.33 -13.70 -3.01
CA GLU A 151 -22.87 -14.86 -2.28
C GLU A 151 -21.86 -15.47 -1.29
N ARG A 152 -20.60 -15.05 -1.34
CA ARG A 152 -19.54 -15.57 -0.47
C ARG A 152 -19.63 -15.01 0.94
N ASN A 153 -19.16 -15.79 1.91
CA ASN A 153 -18.94 -15.32 3.27
C ASN A 153 -17.73 -14.36 3.32
N LEU A 154 -17.97 -13.11 2.90
CA LEU A 154 -16.96 -12.09 2.67
C LEU A 154 -16.95 -11.06 3.80
N GLN A 155 -15.78 -10.85 4.37
CA GLN A 155 -15.49 -9.72 5.25
C GLN A 155 -14.44 -8.81 4.59
N ILE A 156 -14.61 -7.51 4.75
CA ILE A 156 -13.69 -6.50 4.21
C ILE A 156 -13.08 -5.74 5.37
N MET A 157 -11.75 -5.65 5.38
CA MET A 157 -10.99 -4.91 6.37
C MET A 157 -10.32 -3.71 5.71
N ASP A 158 -10.67 -2.52 6.17
CA ASP A 158 -10.02 -1.27 5.74
C ASP A 158 -8.82 -0.97 6.65
N LEU A 159 -7.68 -1.58 6.30
CA LEU A 159 -6.46 -1.45 7.11
C LEU A 159 -6.02 0.01 7.22
N GLU A 160 -6.26 0.82 6.19
CA GLU A 160 -5.92 2.25 6.23
C GLU A 160 -6.73 2.92 7.34
N GLN A 161 -8.05 2.74 7.35
CA GLN A 161 -8.91 3.32 8.39
C GLN A 161 -8.56 2.79 9.80
N GLU A 162 -8.30 1.49 9.94
CA GLU A 162 -7.97 0.87 11.23
C GLU A 162 -6.61 1.35 11.79
N MET A 163 -5.66 1.67 10.92
CA MET A 163 -4.29 2.03 11.31
C MET A 163 -3.99 3.53 11.18
N TYR A 164 -4.88 4.33 10.58
CA TYR A 164 -4.68 5.75 10.32
C TYR A 164 -4.32 6.52 11.60
N ASN A 165 -5.07 6.27 12.68
CA ASN A 165 -4.90 6.93 13.98
C ASN A 165 -4.25 5.99 15.01
N THR A 166 -3.06 5.46 14.69
CA THR A 166 -2.26 4.64 15.63
C THR A 166 -0.98 5.37 16.08
N PRO A 167 -1.10 6.52 16.78
CA PRO A 167 0.04 7.39 17.07
C PRO A 167 1.03 6.76 18.07
N ASN A 168 0.59 5.79 18.87
CA ASN A 168 1.41 5.25 19.94
C ASN A 168 2.34 4.15 19.43
N ARG A 169 3.58 4.54 19.15
CA ARG A 169 4.63 3.63 18.68
C ARG A 169 4.88 2.43 19.62
N ARG A 170 4.76 2.60 20.94
CA ARG A 170 4.98 1.51 21.91
C ARG A 170 3.90 0.43 21.80
N LEU A 171 2.64 0.85 21.66
CA LEU A 171 1.50 -0.06 21.44
C LEU A 171 1.62 -0.77 20.08
N ALA A 172 2.08 -0.06 19.05
CA ALA A 172 2.35 -0.64 17.75
C ALA A 172 3.46 -1.69 17.77
N GLU A 173 4.58 -1.42 18.45
CA GLU A 173 5.72 -2.34 18.55
C GLU A 173 5.39 -3.59 19.37
N ARG A 174 4.60 -3.42 20.45
CA ARG A 174 4.08 -4.49 21.29
C ARG A 174 3.03 -5.34 20.57
N GLY A 175 2.24 -4.76 19.67
CA GLY A 175 1.25 -5.46 18.86
C GLY A 175 -0.20 -5.27 19.29
N ASP A 176 -0.51 -4.30 20.15
CA ASP A 176 -1.88 -4.01 20.62
C ASP A 176 -2.83 -3.74 19.43
N TYR A 177 -2.43 -2.90 18.47
CA TYR A 177 -3.24 -2.63 17.27
C TYR A 177 -3.35 -3.86 16.36
N VAL A 178 -2.30 -4.68 16.30
CA VAL A 178 -2.33 -5.94 15.54
C VAL A 178 -3.29 -6.94 16.18
N ALA A 179 -3.35 -6.97 17.52
CA ALA A 179 -4.30 -7.79 18.27
C ALA A 179 -5.75 -7.33 18.06
N CYS A 180 -6.01 -6.02 17.96
CA CYS A 180 -7.32 -5.50 17.53
C CYS A 180 -7.74 -6.07 16.17
N ILE A 181 -6.82 -6.02 15.18
CA ILE A 181 -7.05 -6.55 13.84
C ILE A 181 -7.25 -8.07 13.86
N GLU A 182 -6.41 -8.80 14.58
CA GLU A 182 -6.52 -10.25 14.69
C GLU A 182 -7.87 -10.66 15.30
N GLY A 183 -8.24 -10.05 16.43
CA GLY A 183 -9.49 -10.36 17.13
C GLY A 183 -10.75 -9.94 16.37
N ALA A 184 -10.69 -8.87 15.57
CA ALA A 184 -11.86 -8.38 14.82
C ALA A 184 -12.05 -9.03 13.46
N TYR A 185 -10.95 -9.35 12.79
CA TYR A 185 -10.94 -9.68 11.38
C TYR A 185 -10.30 -11.05 11.14
N LEU A 186 -9.05 -11.25 11.54
CA LEU A 186 -8.29 -12.43 11.12
C LEU A 186 -8.67 -13.74 11.82
N SER A 187 -9.09 -13.67 13.08
CA SER A 187 -9.50 -14.84 13.87
C SER A 187 -10.78 -15.48 13.36
N ASN A 188 -11.60 -14.73 12.61
CA ASN A 188 -12.86 -15.19 12.05
C ASN A 188 -12.76 -15.58 10.56
N SER A 189 -11.60 -15.39 9.93
CA SER A 189 -11.39 -15.75 8.53
C SER A 189 -10.55 -17.03 8.37
N ARG A 190 -10.78 -17.74 7.26
CA ARG A 190 -9.99 -18.91 6.84
C ARG A 190 -9.00 -18.54 5.75
N TYR A 191 -9.39 -17.62 4.88
CA TYR A 191 -8.55 -17.07 3.83
C TYR A 191 -8.44 -15.56 4.01
N LEU A 192 -7.26 -15.03 3.74
CA LEU A 192 -6.99 -13.59 3.69
C LEU A 192 -6.39 -13.28 2.33
N VAL A 193 -6.93 -12.27 1.64
CA VAL A 193 -6.39 -11.78 0.38
C VAL A 193 -6.01 -10.33 0.55
N ILE A 194 -4.77 -10.02 0.20
CA ILE A 194 -4.25 -8.66 0.23
C ILE A 194 -3.64 -8.30 -1.13
N SER A 195 -3.61 -7.01 -1.41
CA SER A 195 -2.88 -6.41 -2.52
C SER A 195 -1.71 -5.62 -1.93
N ASP A 196 -0.54 -5.64 -2.58
CA ASP A 196 0.64 -4.93 -2.07
C ASP A 196 0.50 -3.40 -2.06
N ASP A 197 -0.60 -2.88 -2.59
CA ASP A 197 -0.89 -1.45 -2.69
C ASP A 197 -0.91 -0.75 -1.32
N ARG A 198 -1.37 -1.43 -0.26
CA ARG A 198 -1.39 -0.88 1.11
C ARG A 198 -0.15 -1.18 1.93
N MET A 199 0.74 -2.04 1.44
CA MET A 199 1.99 -2.36 2.15
C MET A 199 2.93 -1.14 2.26
N ALA A 200 2.80 -0.16 1.37
CA ALA A 200 3.52 1.11 1.43
C ALA A 200 3.35 1.84 2.78
N MET A 201 2.20 1.66 3.44
CA MET A 201 1.93 2.25 4.75
C MET A 201 2.92 1.78 5.83
N ALA A 202 3.51 0.59 5.68
CA ALA A 202 4.53 0.09 6.60
C ALA A 202 5.79 0.98 6.68
N ALA A 203 6.02 1.84 5.68
CA ALA A 203 7.14 2.77 5.68
C ALA A 203 6.94 3.93 6.66
N THR A 204 5.69 4.33 6.93
CA THR A 204 5.36 5.52 7.73
C THR A 204 4.55 5.20 8.98
N GLN A 205 3.87 4.05 9.04
CA GLN A 205 3.01 3.65 10.15
C GLN A 205 3.58 2.43 10.89
N PRO A 206 4.03 2.58 12.16
CA PRO A 206 4.57 1.48 12.95
C PRO A 206 3.61 0.29 13.12
N ALA A 207 2.30 0.56 13.27
CA ALA A 207 1.29 -0.49 13.40
C ALA A 207 1.18 -1.34 12.13
N ALA A 208 1.15 -0.70 10.96
CA ALA A 208 1.16 -1.39 9.66
C ALA A 208 2.45 -2.18 9.47
N LYS A 209 3.60 -1.61 9.85
CA LYS A 209 4.90 -2.30 9.80
C LYS A 209 4.90 -3.57 10.64
N ARG A 210 4.37 -3.51 11.87
CA ARG A 210 4.22 -4.69 12.74
C ARG A 210 3.26 -5.70 12.12
N TYR A 211 2.08 -5.27 11.69
CA TYR A 211 1.07 -6.12 11.07
C TYR A 211 1.58 -6.91 9.87
N TYR A 212 2.11 -6.24 8.83
CA TYR A 212 2.62 -6.93 7.65
C TYR A 212 3.84 -7.78 8.00
N GLY A 213 4.72 -7.29 8.89
CA GLY A 213 5.87 -8.06 9.37
C GLY A 213 5.46 -9.38 10.03
N ASP A 214 4.43 -9.36 10.89
CA ASP A 214 3.92 -10.54 11.57
C ASP A 214 3.12 -11.45 10.63
N LEU A 215 2.32 -10.87 9.73
CA LEU A 215 1.55 -11.61 8.72
C LEU A 215 2.45 -12.44 7.81
N PHE A 216 3.46 -11.80 7.18
CA PHE A 216 4.36 -12.49 6.25
C PHE A 216 5.33 -13.46 6.95
N LYS A 217 5.62 -13.26 8.24
CA LYS A 217 6.36 -14.23 9.07
C LYS A 217 5.50 -15.37 9.59
N GLY A 218 4.19 -15.34 9.35
CA GLY A 218 3.22 -16.34 9.81
C GLY A 218 2.85 -16.25 11.30
N LYS A 219 3.28 -15.19 12.00
CA LYS A 219 2.97 -14.97 13.43
C LYS A 219 1.49 -14.74 13.71
N LEU A 220 0.71 -14.39 12.69
CA LEU A 220 -0.74 -14.21 12.79
C LEU A 220 -1.53 -15.49 12.51
N GLY A 221 -0.87 -16.65 12.40
CA GLY A 221 -1.51 -17.93 12.11
C GLY A 221 -1.90 -18.12 10.64
N TYR A 222 -1.27 -17.34 9.75
CA TYR A 222 -1.51 -17.36 8.31
C TYR A 222 -0.25 -17.77 7.56
N THR A 223 -0.41 -18.51 6.46
CA THR A 223 0.68 -18.86 5.55
C THR A 223 0.33 -18.41 4.14
N PRO A 224 1.23 -17.72 3.41
CA PRO A 224 0.99 -17.39 2.01
C PRO A 224 0.96 -18.69 1.20
N ILE A 225 -0.16 -18.96 0.53
CA ILE A 225 -0.35 -20.16 -0.29
C ILE A 225 -0.33 -19.86 -1.78
N GLN A 226 -0.56 -18.60 -2.17
CA GLN A 226 -0.52 -18.20 -3.56
C GLN A 226 -0.13 -16.72 -3.70
N ARG A 227 0.58 -16.40 -4.78
CA ARG A 227 0.94 -15.04 -5.17
C ARG A 227 0.71 -14.85 -6.67
N PHE A 228 -0.01 -13.81 -7.04
CA PHE A 228 -0.20 -13.41 -8.43
C PHE A 228 0.54 -12.12 -8.69
N THR A 229 1.26 -12.07 -9.82
CA THR A 229 2.05 -10.91 -10.22
C THR A 229 2.02 -10.78 -11.72
N ALA A 230 1.79 -9.58 -12.22
CA ALA A 230 2.15 -9.24 -13.59
C ALA A 230 3.51 -8.53 -13.56
N ARG A 231 4.33 -8.76 -14.58
CA ARG A 231 5.62 -8.10 -14.75
C ARG A 231 5.83 -7.75 -16.22
N PRO A 232 6.60 -6.71 -16.53
CA PRO A 232 7.00 -6.43 -17.90
C PRO A 232 7.70 -7.67 -18.48
N ASN A 233 7.22 -8.14 -19.62
CA ASN A 233 7.76 -9.35 -20.24
C ASN A 233 7.72 -9.31 -21.76
N LEU A 234 8.79 -9.78 -22.40
CA LEU A 234 8.88 -9.85 -23.85
C LEU A 234 9.62 -11.13 -24.27
N PHE A 235 9.02 -11.94 -25.14
CA PHE A 235 9.60 -13.23 -25.59
C PHE A 235 10.09 -14.15 -24.45
N GLY A 236 9.38 -14.18 -23.33
CA GLY A 236 9.74 -14.96 -22.14
C GLY A 236 10.76 -14.29 -21.21
N TRP A 237 11.38 -13.18 -21.63
CA TRP A 237 12.29 -12.40 -20.80
C TRP A 237 11.45 -11.54 -19.86
N ARG A 238 11.66 -11.71 -18.56
CA ARG A 238 10.96 -10.95 -17.51
C ARG A 238 11.89 -9.85 -17.01
N PHE A 239 11.38 -8.62 -16.99
CA PHE A 239 12.11 -7.49 -16.42
C PHE A 239 11.65 -7.31 -14.98
N ASP A 240 12.62 -7.09 -14.09
CA ASP A 240 12.33 -6.80 -12.69
C ASP A 240 12.14 -5.29 -12.51
N ASP A 241 10.90 -4.92 -12.22
CA ASP A 241 10.49 -3.56 -11.90
C ASP A 241 10.27 -3.37 -10.40
N SER A 242 10.71 -4.31 -9.55
CA SER A 242 10.54 -4.20 -8.10
C SER A 242 11.23 -2.98 -7.48
N ALA A 243 12.27 -2.46 -8.12
CA ALA A 243 12.99 -1.26 -7.69
C ALA A 243 12.30 0.05 -8.10
N THR A 244 11.25 0.02 -8.94
CA THR A 244 10.57 1.25 -9.34
C THR A 244 9.76 1.83 -8.19
N ASP A 245 9.60 3.15 -8.19
CA ASP A 245 8.70 3.83 -7.27
C ASP A 245 7.33 3.14 -7.21
N LEU A 246 6.75 3.09 -6.01
CA LEU A 246 5.50 2.37 -5.74
C LEU A 246 4.36 2.89 -6.63
N ASN A 247 4.36 4.18 -6.99
CA ASN A 247 3.35 4.73 -7.91
C ASN A 247 3.41 4.12 -9.33
N GLY A 248 4.50 3.47 -9.72
CA GLY A 248 4.64 2.81 -11.03
C GLY A 248 4.16 1.36 -11.06
N ARG A 249 4.01 0.69 -9.90
CA ARG A 249 3.52 -0.70 -9.81
C ARG A 249 2.16 -0.81 -9.14
N ARG A 250 1.96 -0.04 -8.08
CA ARG A 250 0.75 -0.06 -7.25
C ARG A 250 -0.52 0.10 -8.07
N TYR A 251 -0.50 0.97 -9.08
CA TYR A 251 -1.72 1.30 -9.84
C TYR A 251 -1.94 0.39 -11.04
N ASP A 252 -0.86 0.04 -11.75
CA ASP A 252 -0.94 -0.71 -13.01
C ASP A 252 -1.07 -2.22 -12.79
N HIS A 253 -0.28 -2.78 -11.86
CA HIS A 253 -0.19 -4.23 -11.67
C HIS A 253 0.24 -4.61 -10.24
N PRO A 254 -0.58 -4.30 -9.22
CA PRO A 254 -0.27 -4.68 -7.85
C PRO A 254 -0.17 -6.19 -7.71
N ALA A 255 0.80 -6.67 -6.92
CA ALA A 255 0.85 -8.07 -6.58
C ALA A 255 -0.28 -8.41 -5.61
N THR A 256 -0.95 -9.54 -5.82
CA THR A 256 -1.96 -10.03 -4.89
C THR A 256 -1.47 -11.31 -4.22
N PHE A 257 -1.79 -11.46 -2.95
CA PHE A 257 -1.37 -12.59 -2.12
C PHE A 257 -2.60 -13.23 -1.51
N VAL A 258 -2.64 -14.56 -1.55
CA VAL A 258 -3.63 -15.36 -0.82
C VAL A 258 -2.92 -16.05 0.33
N PHE A 259 -3.45 -15.82 1.51
CA PHE A 259 -3.05 -16.49 2.73
C PHE A 259 -4.14 -17.45 3.17
N ARG A 260 -3.72 -18.57 3.75
CA ARG A 260 -4.61 -19.52 4.42
C ARG A 260 -4.27 -19.56 5.90
N ARG A 261 -5.30 -19.59 6.74
CA ARG A 261 -5.15 -19.81 8.16
C ARG A 261 -4.66 -21.23 8.41
N THR A 262 -3.53 -21.36 9.11
CA THR A 262 -2.85 -22.63 9.42
C THR A 262 -2.77 -22.91 10.91
N GLY A 263 -3.05 -21.92 11.76
CA GLY A 263 -3.07 -22.11 13.22
C GLY A 263 -3.52 -20.87 13.98
N GLU A 264 -3.24 -20.90 15.29
CA GLU A 264 -3.40 -19.75 16.18
C GLU A 264 -2.27 -18.74 15.97
N ALA A 265 -2.55 -17.46 16.24
CA ALA A 265 -1.53 -16.42 16.16
C ALA A 265 -0.50 -16.60 17.29
N SER A 266 0.76 -16.84 16.92
CA SER A 266 1.88 -16.92 17.86
C SER A 266 2.25 -15.56 18.46
N LEU A 267 1.67 -14.45 17.97
CA LEU A 267 1.73 -13.14 18.63
C LEU A 267 1.37 -13.24 20.12
N TYR A 268 0.44 -14.12 20.47
CA TYR A 268 0.00 -14.34 21.85
C TYR A 268 0.94 -15.19 22.69
N GLU A 269 1.93 -15.83 22.10
CA GLU A 269 3.01 -16.48 22.85
C GLU A 269 4.01 -15.42 23.35
N GLU A 270 4.26 -14.40 22.52
CA GLU A 270 5.11 -13.25 22.86
C GLU A 270 4.45 -12.35 23.91
N TYR A 271 3.16 -12.06 23.74
CA TYR A 271 2.36 -11.26 24.67
C TYR A 271 1.01 -11.92 24.97
N PRO A 272 0.93 -12.80 26.00
CA PRO A 272 -0.29 -13.55 26.32
C PRO A 272 -1.52 -12.70 26.64
N ASP A 273 -1.31 -11.53 27.23
CA ASP A 273 -2.38 -10.62 27.60
C ASP A 273 -3.07 -9.96 26.39
N LEU A 274 -2.42 -9.97 25.20
CA LEU A 274 -3.06 -9.52 23.97
C LEU A 274 -4.24 -10.41 23.55
N LYS A 275 -4.40 -11.63 24.11
CA LYS A 275 -5.58 -12.46 23.83
C LYS A 275 -6.89 -11.79 24.23
N ALA A 276 -6.85 -10.88 25.21
CA ALA A 276 -8.02 -10.12 25.65
C ALA A 276 -8.63 -9.28 24.51
N TYR A 277 -7.87 -8.94 23.48
CA TYR A 277 -8.38 -8.24 22.29
C TYR A 277 -9.37 -9.07 21.46
N ARG A 278 -9.52 -10.38 21.71
CA ARG A 278 -10.60 -11.17 21.11
C ARG A 278 -11.96 -10.89 21.74
N LEU A 279 -12.00 -10.23 22.90
CA LEU A 279 -13.21 -9.82 23.61
C LEU A 279 -14.19 -10.98 23.83
N LYS A 280 -13.70 -12.16 24.21
CA LYS A 280 -14.52 -13.37 24.34
C LYS A 280 -15.28 -13.45 25.66
N SER A 281 -14.83 -12.71 26.67
CA SER A 281 -15.56 -12.51 27.92
C SER A 281 -15.72 -11.03 28.26
N TYR A 282 -16.56 -10.71 29.24
CA TYR A 282 -16.67 -9.34 29.74
C TYR A 282 -15.38 -8.91 30.44
N GLU A 283 -14.63 -9.83 31.07
CA GLU A 283 -13.32 -9.54 31.67
C GLU A 283 -12.28 -9.16 30.62
N ASP A 284 -12.26 -9.86 29.48
CA ASP A 284 -11.42 -9.48 28.34
C ASP A 284 -11.72 -8.05 27.90
N CYS A 285 -13.00 -7.74 27.72
CA CYS A 285 -13.45 -6.40 27.32
C CYS A 285 -13.09 -5.34 28.35
N LEU A 286 -13.30 -5.63 29.64
CA LEU A 286 -12.94 -4.76 30.75
C LEU A 286 -11.43 -4.50 30.83
N ASN A 287 -10.62 -5.55 30.62
CA ASN A 287 -9.16 -5.44 30.62
C ASN A 287 -8.68 -4.53 29.48
N VAL A 288 -9.21 -4.71 28.27
CA VAL A 288 -8.87 -3.85 27.12
C VAL A 288 -9.37 -2.42 27.32
N PHE A 289 -10.56 -2.24 27.88
CA PHE A 289 -11.10 -0.92 28.23
C PHE A 289 -10.20 -0.18 29.22
N ASN A 290 -9.88 -0.82 30.35
CA ASN A 290 -9.01 -0.25 31.38
C ASN A 290 -7.61 0.05 30.83
N TRP A 291 -7.10 -0.83 29.97
CA TRP A 291 -5.84 -0.61 29.29
C TRP A 291 -5.89 0.61 28.39
N ALA A 292 -6.93 0.75 27.55
CA ALA A 292 -7.13 1.90 26.67
C ALA A 292 -7.18 3.23 27.43
N VAL A 293 -7.91 3.28 28.56
CA VAL A 293 -7.97 4.45 29.45
C VAL A 293 -6.60 4.76 30.04
N ARG A 294 -5.89 3.74 30.55
CA ARG A 294 -4.55 3.89 31.16
C ARG A 294 -3.52 4.41 30.18
N VAL A 295 -3.51 3.91 28.94
CA VAL A 295 -2.56 4.33 27.90
C VAL A 295 -3.05 5.53 27.09
N ARG A 296 -4.26 6.02 27.40
CA ARG A 296 -4.89 7.20 26.80
C ARG A 296 -5.00 7.08 25.27
N ASP A 297 -5.34 5.90 24.78
CA ASP A 297 -5.41 5.60 23.35
C ASP A 297 -6.86 5.48 22.87
N LEU A 298 -7.26 6.41 22.00
CA LEU A 298 -8.62 6.50 21.47
C LEU A 298 -8.96 5.32 20.56
N THR A 299 -8.00 4.76 19.84
CA THR A 299 -8.22 3.64 18.92
C THR A 299 -8.55 2.37 19.69
N LEU A 300 -7.79 2.07 20.74
CA LEU A 300 -8.11 0.97 21.64
C LEU A 300 -9.43 1.19 22.40
N PHE A 301 -9.71 2.44 22.79
CA PHE A 301 -10.97 2.77 23.46
C PHE A 301 -12.16 2.51 22.55
N LYS A 302 -12.12 2.99 21.30
CA LYS A 302 -13.16 2.74 20.29
C LYS A 302 -13.32 1.26 19.97
N TYR A 303 -12.25 0.47 20.07
CA TYR A 303 -12.29 -0.96 19.78
C TYR A 303 -13.30 -1.70 20.67
N VAL A 304 -13.41 -1.32 21.94
CA VAL A 304 -14.30 -1.96 22.93
C VAL A 304 -15.70 -1.35 22.97
N LEU A 305 -15.96 -0.26 22.26
CA LEU A 305 -17.29 0.34 22.17
C LEU A 305 -18.16 -0.34 21.09
N PRO A 306 -19.49 -0.42 21.30
CA PRO A 306 -20.42 -0.95 20.31
C PRO A 306 -20.52 -0.04 19.09
N ARG A 307 -20.95 -0.60 17.95
CA ARG A 307 -21.05 0.14 16.68
C ARG A 307 -21.98 1.35 16.76
N GLU A 308 -23.14 1.18 17.39
CA GLU A 308 -24.14 2.25 17.52
C GLU A 308 -23.58 3.48 18.25
N LEU A 309 -22.88 3.26 19.36
CA LEU A 309 -22.26 4.33 20.14
C LEU A 309 -21.13 5.04 19.37
N LYS A 310 -20.34 4.29 18.60
CA LYS A 310 -19.32 4.89 17.73
C LYS A 310 -19.92 5.72 16.61
N ALA A 311 -21.06 5.31 16.07
CA ALA A 311 -21.74 6.00 14.99
C ALA A 311 -22.47 7.26 15.49
N SER A 312 -22.94 7.27 16.73
CA SER A 312 -23.66 8.42 17.32
C SER A 312 -22.73 9.55 17.78
N LEU A 313 -21.44 9.27 18.01
CA LEU A 313 -20.47 10.24 18.47
C LEU A 313 -19.47 10.60 17.37
N ASP A 314 -19.25 11.90 17.16
CA ASP A 314 -18.09 12.37 16.39
C ASP A 314 -16.77 12.08 17.14
N GLU A 315 -15.65 12.14 16.43
CA GLU A 315 -14.34 11.80 17.01
C GLU A 315 -13.96 12.70 18.19
N SER A 316 -14.38 13.97 18.16
CA SER A 316 -14.19 14.93 19.26
C SER A 316 -14.95 14.50 20.52
N SER A 317 -16.19 14.06 20.38
CA SER A 317 -17.01 13.58 21.49
C SER A 317 -16.52 12.24 22.03
N GLN A 318 -16.05 11.34 21.15
CA GLN A 318 -15.38 10.10 21.55
C GLN A 318 -14.13 10.39 22.39
N MET A 319 -13.33 11.39 21.97
CA MET A 319 -12.15 11.82 22.72
C MET A 319 -12.51 12.44 24.07
N LYS A 320 -13.55 13.30 24.12
CA LYS A 320 -14.05 13.85 25.39
C LYS A 320 -14.52 12.76 26.34
N LEU A 321 -15.20 11.74 25.83
CA LEU A 321 -15.65 10.60 26.63
C LEU A 321 -14.46 9.84 27.22
N LEU A 322 -13.43 9.54 26.41
CA LEU A 322 -12.18 8.96 26.91
C LEU A 322 -11.53 9.85 27.99
N GLU A 323 -11.49 11.17 27.78
CA GLU A 323 -10.95 12.11 28.77
C GLU A 323 -11.72 12.11 30.10
N GLN A 324 -13.04 11.92 30.07
CA GLN A 324 -13.84 11.80 31.29
C GLN A 324 -13.41 10.57 32.11
N PHE A 325 -13.22 9.42 31.47
CA PHE A 325 -12.72 8.21 32.14
C PHE A 325 -11.28 8.35 32.64
N ILE A 326 -10.43 9.10 31.92
CA ILE A 326 -9.06 9.39 32.36
C ILE A 326 -9.07 10.28 33.62
N ARG A 327 -9.92 11.30 33.65
CA ARG A 327 -9.99 12.27 34.75
C ARG A 327 -10.73 11.74 35.97
N ASN A 328 -11.67 10.82 35.77
CA ASN A 328 -12.50 10.26 36.84
C ASN A 328 -12.35 8.74 36.93
N PRO A 329 -11.35 8.23 37.68
CA PRO A 329 -11.15 6.80 37.87
C PRO A 329 -12.37 6.08 38.48
N ASP A 330 -13.21 6.78 39.24
CA ASP A 330 -14.43 6.21 39.80
C ASP A 330 -15.51 5.92 38.74
N MET A 331 -15.50 6.62 37.60
CA MET A 331 -16.34 6.24 36.45
C MET A 331 -15.94 4.89 35.87
N SER A 332 -14.67 4.48 35.95
CA SER A 332 -14.28 3.14 35.50
C SER A 332 -14.89 2.06 36.39
N LYS A 333 -15.22 2.38 37.66
CA LYS A 333 -15.90 1.45 38.57
C LYS A 333 -17.35 1.17 38.18
N SER A 334 -18.03 2.11 37.51
CA SER A 334 -19.40 1.85 37.01
C SER A 334 -19.40 0.88 35.82
N VAL A 335 -18.28 0.78 35.11
CA VAL A 335 -18.06 -0.18 34.00
C VAL A 335 -17.64 -1.57 34.52
N ASN A 336 -17.28 -1.73 35.80
CA ASN A 336 -16.87 -3.02 36.37
C ASN A 336 -18.03 -4.00 36.61
N GLN A 337 -19.28 -3.62 36.32
CA GLN A 337 -20.45 -4.48 36.51
C GLN A 337 -20.81 -5.21 35.21
N PRO A 338 -21.18 -6.51 35.25
CA PRO A 338 -21.56 -7.25 34.05
C PRO A 338 -22.69 -6.61 33.22
N GLY A 339 -23.60 -5.87 33.87
CA GLY A 339 -24.68 -5.15 33.21
C GLY A 339 -24.24 -3.93 32.37
N ALA A 340 -22.97 -3.54 32.45
CA ALA A 340 -22.38 -2.48 31.63
C ALA A 340 -21.81 -3.00 30.29
N PHE A 341 -22.07 -4.26 29.94
CA PHE A 341 -21.59 -4.86 28.70
C PHE A 341 -22.72 -5.47 27.88
N ILE A 342 -22.50 -5.51 26.57
CA ILE A 342 -23.37 -6.18 25.60
C ILE A 342 -22.53 -7.04 24.66
N GLU A 343 -23.14 -8.07 24.07
CA GLU A 343 -22.49 -8.90 23.06
C GLU A 343 -22.88 -8.42 21.65
N GLU A 344 -21.88 -8.19 20.79
CA GLU A 344 -22.02 -7.78 19.40
C GLU A 344 -21.11 -8.66 18.53
N ASP A 345 -21.68 -9.40 17.58
CA ASP A 345 -20.96 -10.31 16.68
C ASP A 345 -20.01 -11.30 17.42
N GLY A 346 -20.49 -11.90 18.51
CA GLY A 346 -19.72 -12.88 19.30
C GLY A 346 -18.54 -12.27 20.09
N ARG A 347 -18.63 -10.96 20.41
CA ARG A 347 -17.64 -10.19 21.16
C ARG A 347 -18.31 -9.26 22.18
N TRP A 348 -17.73 -9.18 23.36
CA TRP A 348 -18.20 -8.27 24.41
C TRP A 348 -17.79 -6.82 24.13
N LYS A 349 -18.72 -5.89 24.36
CA LYS A 349 -18.56 -4.45 24.17
C LYS A 349 -19.03 -3.70 25.41
N VAL A 350 -18.40 -2.58 25.72
CA VAL A 350 -18.77 -1.70 26.82
C VAL A 350 -19.98 -0.86 26.41
N ASN A 351 -21.11 -1.11 27.06
CA ASN A 351 -22.34 -0.37 26.86
C ASN A 351 -22.39 0.85 27.79
N LEU A 352 -21.86 1.96 27.31
CA LEU A 352 -21.97 3.24 27.99
C LEU A 352 -23.33 3.85 27.67
N ARG A 353 -24.23 3.89 28.66
CA ARG A 353 -25.45 4.70 28.55
C ARG A 353 -25.02 6.18 28.57
N ILE A 354 -25.21 6.87 27.46
CA ILE A 354 -25.15 8.33 27.46
C ILE A 354 -26.52 8.81 27.90
N ASP A 355 -26.66 9.13 29.18
CA ASP A 355 -27.78 9.95 29.62
C ASP A 355 -27.52 11.36 29.01
N GLY A 356 -28.46 11.79 28.15
CA GLY A 356 -28.31 12.96 27.27
C GLY A 356 -28.22 14.31 27.96
#